data_AF-A0A535RS28-F1
#
_entry.id   AF-A0A535RS28-F1
#
_cell.length_a   1.000
_cell.length_b   1.000
_cell.length_c   1.000
_cell.angle_alpha   90.00
_cell.angle_beta   90.00
_cell.angle_gamma   90.00
#
_symmetry.space_group_name_H-M   'P 1'
#
loop_
_entity.id
_entity.type
_entity.pdbx_description
1 polymer ?
#
loop_
_entity_poly.entity_id
_entity_poly.type
_entity_poly.pdbx_seq_one_letter_code
_entity_poly.pdbx_strand_id
1 'polypeptide(L)'
;MKRLSILFVVALFLATAAASSLLVSGAGNTEVTGAGTAAFPAGSVYNGVTLSGSQFGKGLVIYADGSGIGNFYTVLDGSSVLGPQSITVTGVVTSGSANADGSVTFAGASSVDMGDGTPPLSVPFSATVTSGGLTLVLGGTTLPTQTITDGGIDINPF
;
A
#
# COMPACT_ATOMS: atom_id res chain seq x y z
N MET A 1 -31.36 -4.21 -50.85
CA MET A 1 -31.96 -3.55 -49.66
C MET A 1 -31.93 -4.59 -48.55
N LYS A 2 -31.23 -4.52 -47.42
CA LYS A 2 -30.49 -3.50 -46.68
C LYS A 2 -29.32 -4.22 -45.99
N ARG A 3 -28.15 -3.57 -45.93
CA ARG A 3 -26.94 -4.02 -45.22
C ARG A 3 -27.21 -4.02 -43.71
N LEU A 4 -26.94 -5.12 -43.01
CA LEU A 4 -26.94 -5.12 -41.55
C LEU A 4 -25.51 -5.43 -41.08
N SER A 5 -24.84 -4.35 -40.67
CA SER A 5 -23.44 -4.28 -40.34
C SER A 5 -23.16 -4.88 -38.95
N ILE A 6 -22.03 -5.59 -38.88
CA ILE A 6 -21.36 -6.07 -37.68
C ILE A 6 -21.00 -4.88 -36.79
N LEU A 7 -21.36 -4.94 -35.51
CA LEU A 7 -20.97 -3.97 -34.48
C LEU A 7 -20.31 -4.75 -33.33
N PHE A 8 -19.01 -4.99 -33.42
CA PHE A 8 -18.22 -5.47 -32.28
C PHE A 8 -17.61 -4.23 -31.62
N VAL A 9 -18.16 -3.90 -30.44
CA VAL A 9 -17.83 -2.71 -29.67
C VAL A 9 -16.39 -2.82 -29.15
N VAL A 10 -15.53 -1.90 -29.62
CA VAL A 10 -14.20 -1.68 -29.05
C VAL A 10 -14.38 -0.91 -27.75
N ALA A 11 -14.21 -1.57 -26.61
CA ALA A 11 -14.16 -0.93 -25.30
C ALA A 11 -12.80 -0.23 -25.13
N LEU A 12 -12.77 1.07 -25.43
CA LEU A 12 -11.65 1.95 -25.16
C LEU A 12 -11.63 2.27 -23.64
N PHE A 13 -10.73 1.64 -22.89
CA PHE A 13 -10.46 2.01 -21.50
C PHE A 13 -9.66 3.32 -21.48
N LEU A 14 -10.38 4.44 -21.35
CA LEU A 14 -9.82 5.76 -21.18
C LEU A 14 -9.56 6.01 -19.68
N ALA A 15 -8.38 5.63 -19.19
CA ALA A 15 -7.96 5.98 -17.84
C ALA A 15 -7.46 7.44 -17.82
N THR A 16 -8.38 8.41 -17.72
CA THR A 16 -8.03 9.79 -17.38
C THR A 16 -8.29 10.03 -15.89
N ALA A 17 -7.28 9.78 -15.08
CA ALA A 17 -7.21 10.36 -13.75
C ALA A 17 -6.18 11.49 -13.79
N ALA A 18 -6.60 12.67 -14.24
CA ALA A 18 -5.90 13.90 -13.86
C ALA A 18 -6.30 14.20 -12.42
N ALA A 19 -5.55 13.68 -11.46
CA ALA A 19 -5.64 14.17 -10.08
C ALA A 19 -5.00 15.55 -10.05
N SER A 20 -5.81 16.60 -10.16
CA SER A 20 -5.38 17.95 -9.79
C SER A 20 -5.18 17.99 -8.29
N SER A 21 -3.97 17.69 -7.82
CA SER A 21 -3.60 17.97 -6.43
C SER A 21 -3.33 19.47 -6.31
N LEU A 22 -4.22 20.16 -5.60
CA LEU A 22 -3.92 21.46 -5.01
C LEU A 22 -2.67 21.27 -4.15
N LEU A 23 -1.62 22.04 -4.43
CA LEU A 23 -0.45 22.16 -3.57
C LEU A 23 -0.91 22.73 -2.24
N VAL A 24 -1.23 21.87 -1.27
CA VAL A 24 -1.04 22.24 0.13
C VAL A 24 0.46 22.18 0.36
N SER A 25 1.11 23.33 0.20
CA SER A 25 2.41 23.58 0.79
C SER A 25 2.23 23.64 2.32
N GLY A 26 2.05 22.49 2.95
CA GLY A 26 2.49 22.31 4.33
C GLY A 26 4.01 22.27 4.25
N ALA A 27 4.67 23.42 4.38
CA ALA A 27 6.09 23.63 4.09
C ALA A 27 7.04 23.00 5.14
N GLY A 28 6.77 21.75 5.55
CA GLY A 28 7.55 21.00 6.51
C GLY A 28 7.78 19.58 6.02
N ASN A 29 8.87 18.99 6.47
CA ASN A 29 9.11 17.58 6.26
C ASN A 29 8.24 16.79 7.25
N THR A 30 8.03 15.51 7.00
CA THR A 30 7.27 14.63 7.89
C THR A 30 8.04 13.36 8.13
N GLU A 31 8.39 13.11 9.39
CA GLU A 31 8.94 11.84 9.83
C GLU A 31 7.79 10.88 10.11
N VAL A 32 7.88 9.67 9.58
CA VAL A 32 6.94 8.59 9.89
C VAL A 32 7.74 7.41 10.40
N THR A 33 7.52 7.08 11.67
CA THR A 33 8.13 5.94 12.33
C THR A 33 7.04 5.09 12.96
N GLY A 34 7.37 3.83 13.25
CA GLY A 34 6.46 2.97 13.98
C GLY A 34 6.63 1.51 13.65
N ALA A 35 6.26 0.69 14.62
CA ALA A 35 6.22 -0.75 14.48
C ALA A 35 5.05 -1.28 15.33
N GLY A 36 4.52 -2.43 14.94
CA GLY A 36 3.38 -3.00 15.62
C GLY A 36 2.74 -4.13 14.86
N THR A 37 1.52 -4.45 15.27
CA THR A 37 0.66 -5.44 14.61
C THR A 37 -0.65 -4.79 14.18
N ALA A 38 -1.23 -5.30 13.11
CA ALA A 38 -2.54 -4.87 12.65
C ALA A 38 -3.39 -6.08 12.26
N ALA A 39 -4.71 -5.93 12.36
CA ALA A 39 -5.68 -6.95 11.97
C ALA A 39 -6.35 -6.59 10.65
N PHE A 40 -6.52 -7.60 9.79
CA PHE A 40 -7.33 -7.49 8.58
C PHE A 40 -8.81 -7.76 8.89
N PRO A 41 -9.75 -7.12 8.17
CA PRO A 41 -11.15 -7.52 8.22
C PRO A 41 -11.34 -8.94 7.66
N ALA A 42 -12.39 -9.62 8.13
CA ALA A 42 -12.70 -10.97 7.68
C ALA A 42 -12.91 -11.04 6.16
N GLY A 43 -12.37 -12.08 5.53
CA GLY A 43 -12.44 -12.27 4.07
C GLY A 43 -11.40 -11.49 3.27
N SER A 44 -10.42 -10.84 3.92
CA SER A 44 -9.27 -10.24 3.23
C SER A 44 -8.44 -11.31 2.53
N VAL A 45 -8.10 -11.09 1.27
CA VAL A 45 -7.32 -12.03 0.45
C VAL A 45 -6.28 -11.29 -0.36
N TYR A 46 -5.09 -11.87 -0.46
CA TYR A 46 -4.05 -11.42 -1.39
C TYR A 46 -3.45 -12.63 -2.11
N ASN A 47 -3.49 -12.62 -3.45
CA ASN A 47 -2.94 -13.70 -4.30
C ASN A 47 -3.35 -15.12 -3.86
N GLY A 48 -4.60 -15.31 -3.42
CA GLY A 48 -5.11 -16.61 -2.96
C GLY A 48 -4.82 -16.98 -1.51
N VAL A 49 -4.12 -16.12 -0.77
CA VAL A 49 -3.88 -16.27 0.68
C VAL A 49 -4.91 -15.46 1.44
N THR A 50 -5.63 -16.11 2.35
CA THR A 50 -6.57 -15.42 3.25
C THR A 50 -5.78 -14.75 4.36
N LEU A 51 -5.92 -13.43 4.51
CA LEU A 51 -5.17 -12.63 5.47
C LEU A 51 -5.94 -12.46 6.77
N SER A 52 -5.22 -12.52 7.88
CA SER A 52 -5.76 -12.40 9.24
C SER A 52 -5.15 -11.23 10.01
N GLY A 53 -3.86 -10.97 9.79
CA GLY A 53 -3.16 -9.84 10.40
C GLY A 53 -1.89 -9.49 9.66
N SER A 54 -1.14 -8.57 10.25
CA SER A 54 0.21 -8.27 9.84
C SER A 54 1.06 -7.81 11.02
N GLN A 55 2.37 -8.00 10.88
CA GLN A 55 3.34 -7.22 11.63
C GLN A 55 3.93 -6.17 10.69
N PHE A 56 4.18 -4.97 11.19
CA PHE A 56 4.74 -3.88 10.39
C PHE A 56 5.85 -3.15 11.13
N GLY A 57 6.76 -2.56 10.36
CA GLY A 57 7.79 -1.65 10.80
C GLY A 57 8.09 -0.62 9.71
N LYS A 58 8.33 0.64 10.10
CA LYS A 58 8.74 1.69 9.17
C LYS A 58 9.59 2.75 9.84
N GLY A 59 10.46 3.34 9.04
CA GLY A 59 11.21 4.54 9.39
C GLY A 59 11.52 5.28 8.10
N LEU A 60 10.87 6.43 7.92
CA LEU A 60 10.97 7.22 6.70
C LEU A 60 10.78 8.71 6.97
N VAL A 61 11.26 9.51 6.03
CA VAL A 61 11.03 10.96 5.97
C VAL A 61 10.41 11.28 4.62
N ILE A 62 9.33 12.06 4.65
CA ILE A 62 8.72 12.70 3.48
C ILE A 62 9.14 14.16 3.47
N TYR A 63 9.73 14.61 2.38
CA TYR A 63 10.16 15.98 2.20
C TYR A 63 9.03 16.83 1.61
N ALA A 64 9.11 18.15 1.82
CA ALA A 64 8.11 19.10 1.29
C ALA A 64 8.02 19.11 -0.25
N ASP A 65 9.03 18.60 -0.96
CA ASP A 65 9.03 18.44 -2.42
C ASP A 65 8.34 17.15 -2.90
N GLY A 66 7.83 16.33 -1.98
CA GLY A 66 7.18 15.04 -2.24
C GLY A 66 8.13 13.87 -2.40
N SER A 67 9.45 14.09 -2.33
CA SER A 67 10.42 13.00 -2.24
C SER A 67 10.33 12.31 -0.89
N GLY A 68 10.60 11.01 -0.87
CA GLY A 68 10.59 10.20 0.34
C GLY A 68 11.85 9.36 0.42
N ILE A 69 12.37 9.18 1.64
CA ILE A 69 13.47 8.27 1.91
C ILE A 69 13.14 7.41 3.12
N GLY A 70 13.56 6.15 3.08
CA GLY A 70 13.40 5.24 4.20
C GLY A 70 12.90 3.88 3.77
N ASN A 71 12.51 3.09 4.75
CA ASN A 71 12.13 1.69 4.55
C ASN A 71 10.77 1.41 5.16
N PHE A 72 10.05 0.51 4.51
CA PHE A 72 8.81 -0.08 4.97
C PHE A 72 8.97 -1.60 4.98
N TYR A 73 8.57 -2.23 6.07
CA TYR A 73 8.59 -3.67 6.22
C TYR A 73 7.24 -4.14 6.75
N THR A 74 6.69 -5.19 6.17
CA THR A 74 5.54 -5.87 6.76
C THR A 74 5.55 -7.35 6.44
N VAL A 75 5.07 -8.15 7.38
CA VAL A 75 4.74 -9.56 7.16
C VAL A 75 3.22 -9.66 7.25
N LEU A 76 2.59 -10.18 6.21
CA LEU A 76 1.15 -10.44 6.19
C LEU A 76 0.94 -11.89 6.64
N ASP A 77 0.20 -12.04 7.73
CA ASP A 77 -0.14 -13.35 8.28
C ASP A 77 -1.41 -13.88 7.63
N GLY A 78 -1.30 -15.04 7.01
CA GLY A 78 -2.43 -15.65 6.33
C GLY A 78 -2.41 -17.16 6.30
N SER A 79 -3.33 -17.71 5.52
CA SER A 79 -3.45 -19.14 5.27
C SER A 79 -3.83 -19.38 3.82
N SER A 80 -3.14 -20.34 3.22
CA SER A 80 -3.46 -20.88 1.89
C SER A 80 -4.05 -22.28 2.03
N VAL A 81 -4.32 -22.91 0.88
CA VAL A 81 -4.83 -24.28 0.82
C VAL A 81 -3.83 -25.30 1.39
N LEU A 82 -2.56 -24.93 1.49
CA LEU A 82 -1.48 -25.79 1.98
C LEU A 82 -1.16 -25.59 3.47
N GLY A 83 -1.76 -24.57 4.11
CA GLY A 83 -1.56 -24.28 5.54
C GLY A 83 -1.26 -22.80 5.81
N PRO A 84 -0.76 -22.48 7.02
CA PRO A 84 -0.31 -21.14 7.37
C PRO A 84 0.76 -20.62 6.41
N GLN A 85 0.66 -19.36 6.02
CA GLN A 85 1.56 -18.72 5.08
C GLN A 85 1.84 -17.28 5.50
N SER A 86 3.11 -16.89 5.50
CA SER A 86 3.56 -15.54 5.81
C SER A 86 4.10 -14.90 4.53
N ILE A 87 3.54 -13.75 4.16
CA ILE A 87 3.95 -12.98 2.98
C ILE A 87 4.82 -11.83 3.46
N THR A 88 6.09 -11.79 3.05
CA THR A 88 7.03 -10.74 3.46
C THR A 88 7.10 -9.65 2.41
N VAL A 89 6.95 -8.40 2.84
CA VAL A 89 7.06 -7.21 2.00
C VAL A 89 8.18 -6.33 2.54
N THR A 90 9.17 -6.07 1.69
CA THR A 90 10.27 -5.14 1.98
C THR A 90 10.23 -4.02 0.95
N GLY A 91 9.89 -2.81 1.40
CA GLY A 91 9.72 -1.61 0.58
C GLY A 91 10.81 -0.57 0.83
N VAL A 92 11.29 0.04 -0.25
CA VAL A 92 12.11 1.25 -0.23
C VAL A 92 11.23 2.42 -0.66
N VAL A 93 11.13 3.42 0.21
CA VAL A 93 10.32 4.62 -0.02
C VAL A 93 11.08 5.57 -0.94
N THR A 94 10.40 6.09 -1.95
CA THR A 94 10.97 7.08 -2.89
C THR A 94 10.13 8.35 -3.00
N SER A 95 8.88 8.31 -2.55
CA SER A 95 7.95 9.44 -2.61
C SER A 95 6.90 9.37 -1.51
N GLY A 96 6.26 10.49 -1.23
CA GLY A 96 5.09 10.54 -0.36
C GLY A 96 4.49 11.93 -0.23
N SER A 97 3.41 12.01 0.54
CA SER A 97 2.69 13.23 0.83
C SER A 97 1.99 13.12 2.19
N ALA A 98 2.08 14.18 3.00
CA ALA A 98 1.18 14.38 4.12
C ALA A 98 -0.19 14.87 3.61
N ASN A 99 -1.26 14.25 4.09
CA ASN A 99 -2.63 14.53 3.66
C ASN A 99 -3.33 15.48 4.65
N ALA A 100 -4.37 16.18 4.18
CA ALA A 100 -5.11 17.15 4.99
C ALA A 100 -5.85 16.54 6.20
N ASP A 101 -6.10 15.24 6.17
CA ASP A 101 -6.72 14.48 7.27
C ASP A 101 -5.71 14.01 8.33
N GLY A 102 -4.43 14.40 8.20
CA GLY A 102 -3.34 13.99 9.08
C GLY A 102 -2.75 12.62 8.77
N SER A 103 -3.26 11.91 7.75
CA SER A 103 -2.62 10.69 7.25
C SER A 103 -1.37 11.00 6.41
N VAL A 104 -0.50 10.01 6.23
CA VAL A 104 0.62 10.10 5.29
C VAL A 104 0.50 8.98 4.27
N THR A 105 0.64 9.33 3.00
CA THR A 105 0.77 8.37 1.91
C THR A 105 2.23 8.33 1.47
N PHE A 106 2.82 7.15 1.38
CA PHE A 106 4.18 6.96 0.88
C PHE A 106 4.24 5.78 -0.08
N ALA A 107 5.12 5.88 -1.07
CA ALA A 107 5.20 4.91 -2.15
C ALA A 107 6.65 4.68 -2.57
N GLY A 108 6.85 3.57 -3.26
CA GLY A 108 8.14 3.21 -3.83
C GLY A 108 8.15 1.81 -4.43
N ALA A 109 9.31 1.19 -4.42
CA ALA A 109 9.49 -0.18 -4.91
C ALA A 109 9.51 -1.15 -3.73
N SER A 110 8.93 -2.34 -3.92
CA SER A 110 8.94 -3.40 -2.91
C SER A 110 9.32 -4.75 -3.51
N SER A 111 9.96 -5.56 -2.68
CA SER A 111 10.09 -7.00 -2.89
C SER A 111 9.02 -7.72 -2.06
N VAL A 112 8.22 -8.55 -2.72
CA VAL A 112 7.15 -9.36 -2.10
C VAL A 112 7.52 -10.83 -2.21
N ASP A 113 7.89 -11.43 -1.09
CA ASP A 113 8.08 -12.87 -0.96
C ASP A 113 6.76 -13.50 -0.51
N MET A 114 6.20 -14.38 -1.33
CA MET A 114 4.95 -15.07 -1.02
C MET A 114 5.11 -16.12 0.08
N GLY A 115 6.32 -16.57 0.40
CA GLY A 115 6.56 -17.61 1.41
C GLY A 115 6.12 -19.01 0.98
N ASP A 116 5.88 -19.22 -0.32
CA ASP A 116 5.50 -20.50 -0.93
C ASP A 116 6.67 -21.17 -1.69
N GLY A 117 7.87 -20.62 -1.57
CA GLY A 117 9.08 -21.08 -2.25
C GLY A 117 9.27 -20.52 -3.66
N THR A 118 8.32 -19.72 -4.17
CA THR A 118 8.53 -18.95 -5.40
C THR A 118 9.50 -17.79 -5.17
N PRO A 119 10.26 -17.34 -6.19
CA PRO A 119 11.13 -16.18 -6.05
C PRO A 119 10.33 -14.91 -5.70
N PRO A 120 10.89 -14.00 -4.87
CA PRO A 120 10.24 -12.74 -4.56
C PRO A 120 9.93 -11.89 -5.80
N LEU A 121 8.75 -11.28 -5.80
CA LEU A 121 8.26 -10.42 -6.88
C LEU A 121 8.63 -8.96 -6.61
N SER A 122 9.18 -8.27 -7.61
CA SER A 122 9.39 -6.83 -7.53
C SER A 122 8.14 -6.10 -8.03
N VAL A 123 7.47 -5.38 -7.14
CA VAL A 123 6.24 -4.64 -7.45
C VAL A 123 6.27 -3.26 -6.81
N PRO A 124 5.64 -2.25 -7.44
CA PRO A 124 5.44 -0.97 -6.77
C PRO A 124 4.52 -1.17 -5.56
N PHE A 125 4.75 -0.39 -4.51
CA PHE A 125 3.84 -0.31 -3.39
C PHE A 125 3.44 1.14 -3.11
N SER A 126 2.27 1.30 -2.50
CA SER A 126 1.84 2.53 -1.86
C SER A 126 1.18 2.16 -0.54
N ALA A 127 1.46 2.91 0.52
CA ALA A 127 0.85 2.74 1.82
C ALA A 127 0.31 4.08 2.31
N THR A 128 -0.90 4.05 2.86
CA THR A 128 -1.52 5.18 3.55
C THR A 128 -1.67 4.81 5.01
N VAL A 129 -1.10 5.64 5.89
CA VAL A 129 -1.05 5.40 7.32
C VAL A 129 -1.72 6.51 8.10
N THR A 130 -2.43 6.12 9.15
CA THR A 130 -2.89 6.99 10.23
C THR A 130 -2.34 6.43 11.55
N SER A 131 -2.59 7.10 12.67
CA SER A 131 -2.24 6.58 13.99
C SER A 131 -2.98 5.28 14.37
N GLY A 132 -4.07 4.93 13.67
CA GLY A 132 -4.90 3.76 13.96
C GLY A 132 -5.06 2.75 12.83
N GLY A 133 -4.54 3.04 11.63
CA GLY A 133 -4.79 2.21 10.46
C GLY A 133 -3.71 2.26 9.40
N LEU A 134 -3.67 1.19 8.60
CA LEU A 134 -2.73 1.01 7.50
C LEU A 134 -3.48 0.44 6.30
N THR A 135 -3.47 1.17 5.19
CA THR A 135 -3.94 0.67 3.89
C THR A 135 -2.73 0.44 3.00
N LEU A 136 -2.61 -0.73 2.39
CA LEU A 136 -1.48 -1.12 1.58
C LEU A 136 -1.94 -1.50 0.17
N VAL A 137 -1.22 -1.00 -0.83
CA VAL A 137 -1.38 -1.36 -2.23
C VAL A 137 -0.09 -2.05 -2.69
N LEU A 138 -0.18 -3.24 -3.26
CA LEU A 138 0.94 -4.01 -3.81
C LEU A 138 0.68 -4.34 -5.27
N GLY A 139 1.54 -3.87 -6.19
CA GLY A 139 1.40 -4.16 -7.61
C GLY A 139 0.06 -3.76 -8.23
N GLY A 140 -0.63 -2.77 -7.63
CA GLY A 140 -1.98 -2.34 -8.02
C GLY A 140 -3.12 -3.00 -7.25
N THR A 141 -2.87 -4.04 -6.47
CA THR A 141 -3.86 -4.68 -5.60
C THR A 141 -3.99 -3.90 -4.30
N THR A 142 -5.15 -3.30 -4.05
CA THR A 142 -5.45 -2.62 -2.79
C THR A 142 -5.92 -3.64 -1.76
N LEU A 143 -5.18 -3.77 -0.66
CA LEU A 143 -5.59 -4.60 0.47
C LEU A 143 -6.61 -3.83 1.34
N PRO A 144 -7.57 -4.53 1.95
CA PRO A 144 -8.47 -3.92 2.93
C PRO A 144 -7.69 -3.22 4.04
N THR A 145 -8.23 -2.10 4.53
CA THR A 145 -7.61 -1.32 5.60
C THR A 145 -7.44 -2.17 6.85
N GLN A 146 -6.21 -2.20 7.34
CA GLN A 146 -5.83 -2.91 8.55
C GLN A 146 -5.99 -1.97 9.74
N THR A 147 -6.53 -2.49 10.85
CA THR A 147 -6.64 -1.75 12.11
C THR A 147 -5.46 -2.10 12.99
N ILE A 148 -4.73 -1.10 13.49
CA ILE A 148 -3.59 -1.34 14.39
C ILE A 148 -4.12 -1.93 15.70
N THR A 149 -3.57 -3.08 16.09
CA THR A 149 -3.97 -3.84 17.28
C THR A 149 -2.97 -3.76 18.41
N ASP A 150 -1.68 -3.57 18.10
CA ASP A 150 -0.61 -3.36 19.07
C ASP A 150 0.51 -2.52 18.45
N GLY A 151 1.28 -1.82 19.28
CA GLY A 151 2.26 -0.83 18.83
C GLY A 151 1.62 0.46 18.30
N GLY A 152 2.27 1.13 17.35
CA GLY A 152 1.80 2.42 16.85
C GLY A 152 2.51 2.94 15.61
N ILE A 153 1.97 4.02 15.07
CA ILE A 153 2.57 4.81 13.99
C ILE A 153 2.61 6.26 14.47
N ASP A 154 3.82 6.80 14.55
CA ASP A 154 4.08 8.19 14.89
C ASP A 154 4.29 8.98 13.60
N ILE A 155 3.52 10.05 13.44
CA ILE A 155 3.60 10.98 12.32
C ILE A 155 3.99 12.34 12.89
N ASN A 156 5.23 12.76 12.63
CA ASN A 156 5.81 13.97 13.21
C ASN A 156 6.22 14.96 12.12
N PRO A 157 5.45 16.05 11.90
CA PRO A 157 5.88 17.13 11.01
C PRO A 157 6.98 17.98 11.66
N PHE A 158 8.02 18.35 10.89
CA PHE A 158 9.17 19.13 11.37
C PHE A 158 9.75 20.10 10.33
#